data_AF-A0A0N0PA69-F1
#
_entry.id   AF-A0A0N0PA69-F1
#
_cell.length_a   1.000
_cell.length_b   1.000
_cell.length_c   1.000
_cell.angle_alpha   90.00
_cell.angle_beta   90.00
_cell.angle_gamma   90.00
#
_symmetry.space_group_name_H-M   'P 1'
#
loop_
_entity.id
_entity.type
_entity.pdbx_description
1 polymer ?
#
loop_
_entity_poly.entity_id
_entity_poly.type
_entity_poly.pdbx_seq_one_letter_code
_entity_poly.pdbx_strand_id
1 'polypeptide(L)'
;MVKVAGYTYYYVTTVGPKTRWRCSTHSSRGCSAHLYTINDTLFATKDEIEFLLSKKGNTMIRYRGYTYHLKETSKSRRKWRCSGHYIHRCHSTIITMGDNVVKVRNEHTHALM
;
A
#
# COMPACT_ATOMS: atom_id res chain seq x y z
N MET A 1 19.16 11.62 8.91
CA MET A 1 18.67 11.79 7.52
C MET A 1 19.20 10.61 6.72
N VAL A 2 18.44 10.07 5.77
CA VAL A 2 18.90 9.00 4.88
C VAL A 2 19.05 9.57 3.48
N LYS A 3 20.20 9.30 2.86
CA LYS A 3 20.40 9.60 1.45
C LYS A 3 19.97 8.38 0.65
N VAL A 4 18.94 8.55 -0.17
CA VAL A 4 18.48 7.52 -1.10
C VAL A 4 18.48 8.14 -2.48
N ALA A 5 19.23 7.54 -3.41
CA ALA A 5 19.31 7.97 -4.81
C ALA A 5 19.69 9.46 -4.99
N GLY A 6 20.67 9.94 -4.21
CA GLY A 6 21.10 11.35 -4.28
C GLY A 6 20.13 12.36 -3.66
N TYR A 7 18.91 11.93 -3.30
CA TYR A 7 17.97 12.73 -2.53
C TYR A 7 18.15 12.46 -1.05
N THR A 8 18.13 13.54 -0.27
CA THR A 8 18.05 13.43 1.16
C THR A 8 16.59 13.30 1.54
N TYR A 9 16.31 12.26 2.31
CA TYR A 9 15.07 12.14 3.02
C TYR A 9 15.37 12.36 4.47
N TYR A 10 14.72 13.35 5.04
CA TYR A 10 14.75 13.47 6.47
C TYR A 10 13.85 12.39 7.04
N TYR A 11 14.28 11.87 8.17
CA TYR A 11 13.49 10.99 8.98
C TYR A 11 12.15 11.67 9.26
N VAL A 12 11.05 10.99 8.97
CA VAL A 12 9.73 11.50 9.38
C VAL A 12 9.31 10.80 10.65
N THR A 13 9.32 9.47 10.64
CA THR A 13 8.86 8.66 11.78
C THR A 13 9.13 7.17 11.53
N THR A 14 9.13 6.31 12.56
CA THR A 14 9.16 4.84 12.43
C THR A 14 7.96 4.20 13.09
N VAL A 15 7.37 3.18 12.45
CA VAL A 15 6.20 2.44 12.92
C VAL A 15 6.43 0.94 12.76
N GLY A 16 6.63 0.25 13.87
CA GLY A 16 7.02 -1.16 13.89
C GLY A 16 8.35 -1.35 13.17
N PRO A 17 8.48 -2.37 12.30
CA PRO A 17 9.68 -2.49 11.52
C PRO A 17 9.89 -1.27 10.58
N LYS A 18 8.84 -0.49 10.24
CA LYS A 18 8.66 0.47 9.12
C LYS A 18 9.08 1.95 9.38
N THR A 19 10.23 2.48 8.94
CA THR A 19 10.61 3.91 9.05
C THR A 19 10.19 4.78 7.88
N ARG A 20 9.17 5.62 8.06
CA ARG A 20 8.84 6.68 7.11
C ARG A 20 9.93 7.76 6.98
N TRP A 21 10.29 8.10 5.75
CA TRP A 21 11.14 9.24 5.42
C TRP A 21 10.41 10.19 4.49
N ARG A 22 10.76 11.47 4.45
CA ARG A 22 10.15 12.47 3.56
C ARG A 22 11.26 13.22 2.87
N CYS A 23 11.03 13.51 1.60
CA CYS A 23 12.01 14.24 0.82
C CYS A 23 12.29 15.61 1.45
N SER A 24 13.56 15.94 1.62
CA SER A 24 13.96 17.23 2.21
C SER A 24 13.56 18.42 1.35
N THR A 25 13.23 18.23 0.07
CA THR A 25 12.73 19.30 -0.80
C THR A 25 11.20 19.45 -0.76
N HIS A 26 10.50 18.75 0.14
CA HIS A 26 9.04 18.87 0.30
C HIS A 26 8.58 20.32 0.45
N SER A 27 9.29 21.11 1.26
CA SER A 27 8.91 22.50 1.54
C SER A 27 9.46 23.50 0.52
N SER A 28 10.64 23.24 -0.06
CA SER A 28 11.27 24.17 -1.00
C SER A 28 10.87 23.95 -2.46
N ARG A 29 10.44 22.73 -2.82
CA ARG A 29 10.07 22.34 -4.18
C ARG A 29 8.72 21.62 -4.25
N GLY A 30 7.93 21.61 -3.18
CA GLY A 30 6.61 20.96 -3.13
C GLY A 30 6.64 19.42 -3.22
N CYS A 31 7.79 18.79 -3.00
CA CYS A 31 7.97 17.36 -3.23
C CYS A 31 7.14 16.49 -2.26
N SER A 32 6.18 15.72 -2.77
CA SER A 32 5.31 14.85 -1.97
C SER A 32 5.91 13.48 -1.61
N ALA A 33 7.16 13.22 -2.00
CA ALA A 33 7.77 11.90 -1.85
C ALA A 33 8.03 11.53 -0.39
N HIS A 34 7.72 10.27 -0.06
CA HIS A 34 8.07 9.67 1.21
C HIS A 34 8.58 8.24 1.02
N LEU A 35 9.54 7.85 1.86
CA LEU A 35 10.01 6.47 2.02
C LEU A 35 9.41 5.84 3.28
N TYR A 36 9.67 4.57 3.51
CA TYR A 36 9.37 3.69 4.64
C TYR A 36 10.65 2.82 4.84
N THR A 37 10.92 2.15 5.96
CA THR A 37 11.94 1.08 6.05
C THR A 37 11.43 -0.05 6.91
N ILE A 38 11.18 -1.29 6.50
CA ILE A 38 10.74 -2.40 7.38
C ILE A 38 11.97 -3.23 7.78
N ASN A 39 12.36 -3.29 9.07
CA ASN A 39 13.54 -4.03 9.56
C ASN A 39 14.80 -3.62 8.79
N ASP A 40 15.12 -2.32 8.82
CA ASP A 40 16.21 -1.67 8.05
C ASP A 40 16.09 -1.71 6.52
N THR A 41 15.08 -2.38 5.97
CA THR A 41 14.87 -2.46 4.52
C THR A 41 14.02 -1.28 4.05
N LEU A 42 14.47 -0.39 3.16
CA LEU A 42 13.67 0.74 2.64
C LEU A 42 12.43 0.31 1.80
N PHE A 43 11.33 1.06 1.92
CA PHE A 43 10.03 1.01 1.24
C PHE A 43 9.65 2.45 0.85
N ALA A 44 8.60 2.69 0.07
CA ALA A 44 8.09 4.04 -0.17
C ALA A 44 6.57 4.10 0.00
N THR A 45 6.02 5.25 0.41
CA THR A 45 4.64 5.37 0.95
C THR A 45 3.55 5.45 -0.14
N LYS A 46 2.21 5.34 0.10
CA LYS A 46 1.32 5.74 1.22
C LYS A 46 -0.11 5.19 0.97
N ASP A 47 -0.56 4.14 1.65
CA ASP A 47 -1.90 3.56 1.40
C ASP A 47 -2.53 2.89 2.64
N GLU A 48 -3.72 3.35 3.07
CA GLU A 48 -4.51 2.79 4.20
C GLU A 48 -5.54 1.78 3.69
N ILE A 49 -5.43 0.54 4.16
CA ILE A 49 -6.31 -0.58 3.82
C ILE A 49 -6.96 -1.12 5.10
N GLU A 50 -8.14 -1.70 4.99
CA GLU A 50 -8.82 -2.39 6.09
C GLU A 50 -8.94 -3.87 5.79
N PHE A 51 -8.70 -4.74 6.76
CA PHE A 51 -8.93 -6.18 6.59
C PHE A 51 -10.32 -6.56 7.10
N LEU A 52 -11.10 -7.28 6.29
CA LEU A 52 -12.46 -7.72 6.59
C LEU A 52 -12.58 -9.24 6.46
N LEU A 53 -13.60 -9.84 7.09
CA LEU A 53 -14.00 -11.21 6.80
C LEU A 53 -15.23 -11.21 5.90
N SER A 54 -15.21 -12.05 4.87
CA SER A 54 -16.40 -12.37 4.09
C SER A 54 -17.39 -13.17 4.94
N LYS A 55 -18.65 -13.26 4.49
CA LYS A 55 -19.68 -14.12 5.11
C LYS A 55 -19.28 -15.60 5.21
N LYS A 56 -18.31 -16.04 4.39
CA LYS A 56 -17.77 -17.41 4.38
C LYS A 56 -16.46 -17.55 5.15
N GLY A 57 -16.04 -16.53 5.90
CA GLY A 57 -14.83 -16.55 6.72
C GLY A 57 -13.51 -16.19 6.03
N ASN A 58 -13.50 -15.93 4.71
CA ASN A 58 -12.27 -15.52 4.00
C ASN A 58 -11.88 -14.07 4.27
N THR A 59 -10.59 -13.79 4.46
CA THR A 59 -10.06 -12.42 4.59
C THR A 59 -10.16 -11.62 3.29
N MET A 60 -10.46 -10.33 3.41
CA MET A 60 -10.61 -9.35 2.33
C MET A 60 -9.94 -8.04 2.72
N ILE A 61 -9.66 -7.17 1.74
CA ILE A 61 -9.24 -5.78 1.96
C ILE A 61 -10.36 -4.81 1.56
N ARG A 62 -10.57 -3.73 2.31
CA ARG A 62 -11.28 -2.52 1.85
C ARG A 62 -10.29 -1.37 1.72
N TYR A 63 -10.28 -0.70 0.57
CA TYR A 63 -9.40 0.44 0.28
C TYR A 63 -10.16 1.46 -0.55
N ARG A 64 -10.23 2.70 -0.07
CA ARG A 64 -10.98 3.81 -0.68
C ARG A 64 -12.39 3.41 -1.12
N GLY A 65 -13.11 2.68 -0.27
CA GLY A 65 -14.48 2.23 -0.50
C GLY A 65 -14.62 0.98 -1.37
N TYR A 66 -13.56 0.51 -2.02
CA TYR A 66 -13.59 -0.72 -2.80
C TYR A 66 -13.14 -1.91 -1.97
N THR A 67 -13.78 -3.06 -2.19
CA THR A 67 -13.35 -4.33 -1.57
C THR A 67 -12.48 -5.14 -2.51
N TYR A 68 -11.59 -5.94 -1.93
CA TYR A 68 -10.61 -6.77 -2.60
C TYR A 68 -10.57 -8.13 -1.91
N HIS A 69 -10.47 -9.21 -2.67
CA HIS A 69 -10.30 -10.56 -2.14
C HIS A 69 -8.85 -11.02 -2.33
N LEU A 70 -8.39 -11.89 -1.42
CA LEU A 70 -7.09 -12.53 -1.57
C LEU A 70 -7.09 -13.38 -2.85
N LYS A 71 -6.16 -13.09 -3.75
CA LYS A 71 -5.97 -13.85 -4.99
C LYS A 71 -4.84 -14.86 -4.85
N GLU A 72 -3.76 -14.47 -4.19
CA GLU A 72 -2.53 -15.25 -4.14
C GLU A 72 -1.71 -14.84 -2.92
N THR A 73 -1.07 -15.81 -2.28
CA THR A 73 -0.10 -15.60 -1.20
C THR A 73 1.21 -16.27 -1.60
N SER A 74 2.33 -15.56 -1.50
CA SER A 74 3.67 -16.08 -1.78
C SER A 74 4.67 -15.56 -0.74
N LYS A 75 5.32 -16.49 -0.03
CA LYS A 75 6.22 -16.19 1.10
C LYS A 75 5.59 -15.19 2.08
N SER A 76 6.05 -13.95 2.11
CA SER A 76 5.56 -12.85 2.96
C SER A 76 4.59 -11.90 2.25
N ARG A 77 4.39 -12.03 0.93
CA ARG A 77 3.56 -11.14 0.10
C ARG A 77 2.17 -11.73 -0.12
N ARG A 78 1.13 -10.90 -0.01
CA ARG A 78 -0.26 -11.21 -0.31
C ARG A 78 -0.76 -10.27 -1.41
N LYS A 79 -1.40 -10.84 -2.43
CA LYS A 79 -1.97 -10.11 -3.57
C LYS A 79 -3.49 -10.14 -3.50
N TRP A 80 -4.08 -8.97 -3.60
CA TRP A 80 -5.52 -8.74 -3.45
C TRP A 80 -6.08 -8.15 -4.74
N ARG A 81 -7.22 -8.67 -5.23
CA ARG A 81 -7.91 -8.18 -6.43
C ARG A 81 -9.25 -7.59 -6.07
N CYS A 82 -9.63 -6.49 -6.71
CA CYS A 82 -10.93 -5.88 -6.51
C CYS A 82 -12.08 -6.89 -6.71
N SER A 83 -13.09 -6.84 -5.85
CA SER A 83 -14.28 -7.70 -5.91
C SER A 83 -15.07 -7.52 -7.21
N GLY A 84 -15.00 -6.33 -7.82
CA GLY A 84 -15.59 -6.05 -9.13
C GLY A 84 -14.88 -6.70 -10.33
N HIS A 85 -13.81 -7.50 -10.11
CA HIS A 85 -13.03 -8.10 -11.19
C HIS A 85 -13.85 -8.99 -12.14
N TYR A 86 -14.79 -9.79 -11.64
CA TYR A 86 -15.57 -10.68 -12.49
C TYR A 86 -16.71 -9.98 -13.21
N ILE A 87 -17.38 -9.03 -12.55
CA ILE A 87 -18.58 -8.36 -13.08
C ILE A 87 -18.22 -7.17 -13.97
N HIS A 88 -17.31 -6.30 -13.50
CA HIS A 88 -16.94 -5.06 -14.18
C HIS A 88 -15.59 -5.15 -14.90
N ARG A 89 -15.03 -6.37 -15.00
CA ARG A 89 -13.67 -6.60 -15.53
C ARG A 89 -12.63 -5.69 -14.85
N CYS A 90 -12.81 -5.41 -13.55
CA CYS A 90 -11.96 -4.48 -12.80
C CYS A 90 -10.57 -5.04 -12.52
N HIS A 91 -9.53 -4.24 -12.76
CA HIS A 91 -8.14 -4.65 -12.60
C HIS A 91 -7.41 -4.01 -11.40
N SER A 92 -8.15 -3.31 -10.52
CA SER A 92 -7.60 -2.71 -9.30
C SER A 92 -7.03 -3.77 -8.34
N THR A 93 -5.84 -3.51 -7.80
CA THR A 93 -5.09 -4.49 -6.98
C THR A 93 -4.33 -3.85 -5.82
N ILE A 94 -4.14 -4.64 -4.75
CA ILE A 94 -3.35 -4.26 -3.58
C ILE A 94 -2.34 -5.36 -3.31
N ILE A 95 -1.13 -4.98 -2.91
CA ILE A 95 -0.10 -5.92 -2.46
C ILE A 95 0.27 -5.55 -1.04
N THR A 96 0.19 -6.54 -0.16
CA THR A 96 0.61 -6.40 1.23
C THR A 96 1.76 -7.36 1.54
N MET A 97 2.60 -6.98 2.50
CA MET A 97 3.50 -7.89 3.20
C MET A 97 3.05 -7.99 4.65
N GLY A 98 2.48 -9.12 5.03
CA GLY A 98 1.60 -9.16 6.21
C GLY A 98 0.47 -8.14 6.04
N ASP A 99 0.40 -7.18 6.97
CA ASP A 99 -0.61 -6.11 6.96
C ASP A 99 -0.09 -4.80 6.36
N ASN A 100 1.20 -4.73 6.00
CA ASN A 100 1.77 -3.53 5.41
C ASN A 100 1.45 -3.45 3.93
N VAL A 101 0.83 -2.36 3.51
CA VAL A 101 0.67 -2.06 2.09
C VAL A 101 2.03 -1.71 1.51
N VAL A 102 2.41 -2.50 0.52
CA VAL A 102 3.63 -2.32 -0.25
C VAL A 102 3.31 -1.68 -1.60
N LYS A 103 2.09 -1.88 -2.12
CA LYS A 103 1.65 -1.29 -3.38
C LYS A 103 0.13 -1.23 -3.49
N VAL A 104 -0.40 -0.14 -4.04
CA VAL A 104 -1.79 -0.05 -4.49
C VAL A 104 -1.88 0.41 -5.94
N ARG A 105 -2.74 -0.25 -6.71
CA ARG A 105 -3.23 0.21 -8.01
C ARG A 105 -4.71 0.49 -7.87
N ASN A 106 -5.07 1.77 -7.68
CA ASN A 106 -6.44 2.22 -7.40
C ASN A 106 -7.17 2.74 -8.65
N GLU A 107 -7.22 1.93 -9.70
CA GLU A 107 -7.88 2.27 -10.97
C GLU A 107 -9.09 1.35 -11.15
N HIS A 108 -10.29 1.90 -11.06
CA HIS A 108 -11.54 1.15 -11.10
C HIS A 108 -12.30 1.43 -12.39
N THR A 109 -12.87 0.38 -13.00
CA THR A 109 -13.75 0.43 -14.19
C THR A 109 -15.22 0.59 -13.82
N HIS A 110 -15.50 0.84 -12.55
CA HIS A 110 -16.83 0.92 -11.99
C HIS A 110 -16.83 1.89 -10.81
N ALA A 111 -18.01 2.42 -10.49
CA ALA A 111 -18.22 3.19 -9.28
C ALA A 111 -18.15 2.29 -8.04
N LEU A 112 -18.18 2.92 -6.86
CA LEU A 112 -18.25 2.22 -5.59
C LEU A 112 -19.48 1.30 -5.56
N MET A 113 -19.27 0.08 -5.06
CA MET A 113 -20.30 -0.95 -4.88
C MET A 113 -20.56 -1.16 -3.39
#